data_AF-A0A7S3A3L1-F1
#
_entry.id   AF-A0A7S3A3L1-F1
#
_cell.length_a   1.000
_cell.length_b   1.000
_cell.length_c   1.000
_cell.angle_alpha   90.00
_cell.angle_beta   90.00
_cell.angle_gamma   90.00
#
_symmetry.space_group_name_H-M   'P 1'
#
loop_
_entity.id
_entity.type
_entity.pdbx_description
1 polymer ?
#
loop_
_entity_poly.entity_id
_entity_poly.type
_entity_poly.pdbx_seq_one_letter_code
_entity_poly.pdbx_strand_id
1 'polypeptide(L)'
;MEDGGILGHSLPEPLKHGVAVDPPTSVSSRFDSSLSLLTRKFVQMLNDSPDGEVDLNLAAENLQVQKRRIYDITNVLEGVGLIEKKSKNLISWKKGGPASKDHGIHQVDAGPMEVGLRSLLEEEVKIDSEMALLEKSLKDITSGEANSAYSFITFEDLTEIPELQGHALITVKAPVGTELKIPETDDCPKTGGRR
;
A
#
# COMPACT_ATOMS: atom_id res chain seq x y z
N MET A 1 22.32 -72.80 64.86
CA MET A 1 23.76 -72.56 64.60
C MET A 1 23.80 -71.82 63.29
N GLU A 2 23.99 -70.51 63.17
CA GLU A 2 24.36 -69.38 64.03
C GLU A 2 23.67 -68.16 63.36
N ASP A 3 22.85 -67.37 64.05
CA ASP A 3 23.15 -66.18 64.87
C ASP A 3 23.64 -64.92 64.13
N GLY A 4 22.95 -63.79 64.44
CA GLY A 4 23.34 -62.40 64.17
C GLY A 4 22.75 -61.78 62.89
N GLY A 5 22.03 -60.65 62.87
CA GLY A 5 21.80 -59.63 63.89
C GLY A 5 21.75 -58.23 63.24
N ILE A 6 20.58 -57.59 63.31
CA ILE A 6 20.36 -56.17 63.67
C ILE A 6 20.49 -55.04 62.62
N LEU A 7 19.33 -54.37 62.48
CA LEU A 7 18.96 -52.96 62.24
C LEU A 7 19.65 -52.10 61.16
N GLY A 8 18.79 -51.54 60.31
CA GLY A 8 19.00 -50.26 59.63
C GLY A 8 17.82 -49.88 58.75
N HIS A 9 16.71 -49.43 59.34
CA HIS A 9 15.68 -48.71 58.59
C HIS A 9 16.31 -47.45 57.99
N SER A 10 16.31 -47.32 56.67
CA SER A 10 16.52 -46.04 56.01
C SER A 10 15.44 -45.84 54.95
N LEU A 11 14.83 -44.67 55.04
CA LEU A 11 13.63 -44.19 54.36
C LEU A 11 13.81 -44.20 52.82
N PRO A 12 12.78 -44.51 52.02
CA PRO A 12 12.88 -44.38 50.57
C PRO A 12 12.96 -42.91 50.16
N GLU A 13 14.00 -42.56 49.40
CA GLU A 13 14.19 -41.23 48.81
C GLU A 13 13.06 -40.85 47.84
N PRO A 14 12.64 -39.58 47.79
CA PRO A 14 11.57 -39.14 46.91
C PRO A 14 12.01 -39.10 45.44
N LEU A 15 11.07 -39.50 44.59
CA LEU A 15 11.14 -39.55 43.12
C LEU A 15 11.63 -38.23 42.51
N LYS A 16 12.82 -38.26 41.90
CA LYS A 16 13.28 -37.21 40.97
C LYS A 16 12.51 -37.29 39.65
N HIS A 17 11.37 -36.60 39.57
CA HIS A 17 10.77 -36.22 38.28
C HIS A 17 11.64 -35.13 37.64
N GLY A 18 12.74 -35.55 37.01
CA GLY A 18 13.48 -34.71 36.08
C GLY A 18 12.77 -34.73 34.73
N VAL A 19 11.79 -33.85 34.55
CA VAL A 19 11.37 -33.44 33.21
C VAL A 19 12.57 -32.71 32.62
N ALA A 20 13.30 -33.38 31.71
CA ALA A 20 14.24 -32.72 30.83
C ALA A 20 13.43 -31.76 29.95
N VAL A 21 13.35 -30.51 30.39
CA VAL A 21 12.95 -29.40 29.53
C VAL A 21 14.12 -29.20 28.58
N ASP A 22 13.98 -29.68 27.35
CA ASP A 22 14.90 -29.32 26.28
C ASP A 22 15.02 -27.78 26.26
N PRO A 23 16.24 -27.22 26.20
CA PRO A 23 16.40 -25.78 26.08
C PRO A 23 15.65 -25.30 24.82
N PRO A 24 15.03 -24.10 24.84
CA PRO A 24 14.37 -23.58 23.66
C PRO A 24 15.42 -23.46 22.55
N THR A 25 15.34 -24.38 21.59
CA THR A 25 16.16 -24.37 20.38
C THR A 25 16.08 -22.96 19.81
N SER A 26 17.23 -22.32 19.77
CA SER A 26 17.38 -20.95 19.34
C SER A 26 16.68 -20.73 17.99
N VAL A 27 15.62 -19.94 17.99
CA VAL A 27 14.98 -19.40 16.76
C VAL A 27 15.90 -18.42 16.01
N SER A 28 17.20 -18.37 16.33
CA SER A 28 18.17 -17.41 15.81
C SER A 28 18.95 -17.90 14.58
N SER A 29 18.87 -19.16 14.17
CA SER A 29 19.76 -19.67 13.09
C SER A 29 19.22 -19.49 11.66
N ARG A 30 17.90 -19.36 11.46
CA ARG A 30 17.33 -19.33 10.10
C ARG A 30 17.47 -17.98 9.40
N PHE A 31 17.59 -16.89 10.15
CA PHE A 31 17.67 -15.53 9.60
C PHE A 31 19.07 -15.17 9.11
N ASP A 32 20.12 -15.83 9.63
CA ASP A 32 21.52 -15.55 9.30
C ASP A 32 21.91 -15.90 7.86
N SER A 33 21.12 -16.75 7.19
CA SER A 33 21.29 -17.12 5.77
C SER A 33 20.08 -16.71 4.90
N SER A 34 19.25 -15.80 5.39
CA SER A 34 18.08 -15.34 4.64
C SER A 34 18.48 -14.58 3.37
N LEU A 35 17.70 -14.77 2.29
CA LEU A 35 17.93 -14.07 1.03
C LEU A 35 17.88 -12.55 1.20
N SER A 36 17.03 -12.04 2.10
CA SER A 36 16.93 -10.62 2.42
C SER A 36 18.21 -10.05 3.03
N LEU A 37 18.87 -10.78 3.93
CA LEU A 37 20.16 -10.38 4.50
C LEU A 37 21.27 -10.41 3.45
N LEU A 38 21.32 -11.47 2.64
CA LEU A 38 22.29 -11.59 1.56
C LEU A 38 22.11 -10.48 0.52
N THR A 39 20.86 -10.15 0.17
CA THR A 39 20.52 -9.06 -0.76
C THR A 39 20.97 -7.70 -0.21
N ARG A 40 20.75 -7.43 1.08
CA ARG A 40 21.22 -6.18 1.71
C ARG A 40 22.74 -6.04 1.65
N LYS A 41 23.47 -7.09 2.01
CA LYS A 41 24.94 -7.09 1.94
C LYS A 41 25.44 -6.99 0.49
N PHE A 42 24.79 -7.68 -0.45
CA PHE A 42 25.12 -7.61 -1.88
C PHE A 42 24.92 -6.20 -2.46
N VAL A 43 23.79 -5.55 -2.13
CA VAL A 43 23.52 -4.16 -2.52
C VAL A 43 24.53 -3.20 -1.91
N GLN A 44 24.94 -3.42 -0.65
CA GLN A 44 26.01 -2.63 -0.02
C GLN A 44 27.32 -2.75 -0.80
N MET A 45 27.73 -3.97 -1.19
CA MET A 45 28.91 -4.18 -2.03
C MET A 45 28.81 -3.46 -3.39
N LEU A 46 27.61 -3.42 -3.98
CA LEU A 46 27.35 -2.73 -5.24
C LEU A 46 27.37 -1.20 -5.10
N ASN A 47 27.04 -0.67 -3.91
CA ASN A 47 27.09 0.76 -3.59
C ASN A 47 28.49 1.26 -3.22
N ASP A 48 29.29 0.39 -2.60
CA ASP A 48 30.65 0.72 -2.15
C ASP A 48 31.69 0.56 -3.28
N SER A 49 31.34 -0.14 -4.36
CA SER A 49 32.18 -0.29 -5.54
C SER A 49 32.27 1.03 -6.32
N PRO A 50 33.49 1.50 -6.67
CA PRO A 50 33.68 2.81 -7.31
C PRO A 50 33.00 2.94 -8.67
N ASP A 51 32.92 1.85 -9.43
CA ASP A 51 32.28 1.81 -10.76
C ASP A 51 30.81 1.36 -10.69
N GLY A 52 30.28 1.08 -9.49
CA GLY A 52 28.95 0.50 -9.32
C GLY A 52 28.83 -0.93 -9.87
N GLU A 53 29.95 -1.67 -9.91
CA GLU A 53 30.06 -3.01 -10.46
C GLU A 53 30.49 -4.03 -9.41
N VAL A 54 29.95 -5.25 -9.48
CA VAL A 54 30.27 -6.34 -8.57
C VAL A 54 30.60 -7.61 -9.35
N ASP A 55 31.76 -8.20 -9.03
CA ASP A 55 32.12 -9.52 -9.52
C ASP A 55 31.39 -10.60 -8.71
N LEU A 56 30.69 -11.51 -9.40
CA LEU A 56 29.88 -12.56 -8.79
C LEU A 56 30.71 -13.59 -8.01
N ASN A 57 31.98 -13.80 -8.35
CA ASN A 57 32.89 -14.65 -7.59
C ASN A 57 33.27 -13.99 -6.27
N LEU A 58 33.65 -12.71 -6.33
CA LEU A 58 34.01 -11.92 -5.16
C LEU A 58 32.81 -11.76 -4.20
N ALA A 59 31.61 -11.59 -4.75
CA ALA A 59 30.38 -11.57 -3.97
C ALA A 59 30.10 -12.90 -3.27
N ALA A 60 30.33 -14.04 -3.93
CA ALA A 60 30.16 -15.35 -3.33
C ALA A 60 31.12 -15.58 -2.15
N GLU A 61 32.38 -15.12 -2.28
CA GLU A 61 33.39 -15.20 -1.23
C GLU A 61 33.05 -14.29 -0.04
N ASN A 62 32.72 -13.02 -0.29
CA ASN A 62 32.40 -12.04 0.76
C ASN A 62 31.12 -12.39 1.53
N LEU A 63 30.11 -12.91 0.83
CA LEU A 63 28.87 -13.34 1.46
C LEU A 63 28.98 -14.74 2.07
N GLN A 64 30.11 -15.45 1.85
CA GLN A 64 30.35 -16.83 2.28
C GLN A 64 29.22 -17.79 1.84
N VAL A 65 28.76 -17.64 0.60
CA VAL A 65 27.67 -18.45 0.03
C VAL A 65 28.07 -19.08 -1.30
N GLN A 66 27.40 -20.17 -1.66
CA GLN A 66 27.57 -20.80 -2.97
C GLN A 66 27.03 -19.91 -4.09
N LYS A 67 27.61 -20.01 -5.31
CA LYS A 67 27.17 -19.25 -6.50
C LYS A 67 25.67 -19.33 -6.78
N ARG A 68 25.01 -20.42 -6.39
CA ARG A 68 23.56 -20.58 -6.52
C ARG A 68 22.78 -19.48 -5.80
N ARG A 69 23.24 -19.03 -4.62
CA ARG A 69 22.59 -17.96 -3.84
C ARG A 69 22.78 -16.59 -4.48
N ILE A 70 23.90 -16.37 -5.14
CA ILE A 70 24.13 -15.15 -5.92
C ILE A 70 23.09 -15.04 -7.05
N TYR A 71 22.78 -16.16 -7.74
CA TYR A 71 21.73 -16.16 -8.76
C TYR A 71 20.33 -15.91 -8.20
N ASP A 72 20.03 -16.35 -6.97
CA ASP A 72 18.76 -16.02 -6.33
C ASP A 72 18.61 -14.49 -6.15
N ILE A 73 19.69 -13.79 -5.81
CA ILE A 73 19.70 -12.33 -5.65
C ILE A 73 19.63 -11.64 -7.01
N THR A 74 20.50 -12.04 -7.96
CA THR A 74 20.57 -11.37 -9.26
C THR A 74 19.29 -11.55 -10.06
N ASN A 75 18.65 -12.74 -10.03
CA ASN A 75 17.40 -12.96 -10.76
C ASN A 75 16.26 -12.07 -10.25
N VAL A 76 16.21 -11.82 -8.94
CA VAL A 76 15.20 -10.91 -8.35
C VAL A 76 15.50 -9.47 -8.76
N LEU A 77 16.74 -9.01 -8.60
CA LEU A 77 17.12 -7.63 -8.94
C LEU A 77 17.04 -7.35 -10.45
N GLU A 78 17.35 -8.34 -11.28
CA GLU A 78 17.18 -8.29 -12.75
C GLU A 78 15.70 -8.34 -13.14
N GLY A 79 14.89 -9.18 -12.47
CA GLY A 79 13.45 -9.26 -12.68
C GLY A 79 12.70 -7.97 -12.34
N VAL A 80 13.19 -7.21 -11.35
CA VAL A 80 12.71 -5.85 -11.04
C VAL A 80 13.34 -4.79 -11.96
N GLY A 81 14.42 -5.13 -12.66
CA GLY A 81 15.08 -4.25 -13.62
C GLY A 81 16.05 -3.23 -13.00
N LEU A 82 16.59 -3.51 -11.80
CA LEU A 82 17.52 -2.60 -11.10
C LEU A 82 18.99 -2.80 -11.51
N ILE A 83 19.36 -4.01 -11.92
CA ILE A 83 20.74 -4.35 -12.29
C ILE A 83 20.80 -4.89 -13.72
N GLU A 84 21.97 -4.81 -14.34
CA GLU A 84 22.25 -5.40 -15.64
C GLU A 84 23.56 -6.20 -15.66
N LYS A 85 23.66 -7.13 -16.59
CA LYS A 85 24.82 -7.99 -16.75
C LYS A 85 25.80 -7.35 -17.74
N LYS A 86 26.92 -6.84 -17.24
CA LYS A 86 28.00 -6.30 -18.08
C LYS A 86 28.87 -7.39 -18.69
N SER A 87 29.13 -8.47 -17.95
CA SER A 87 29.86 -9.65 -18.46
C SER A 87 29.47 -10.94 -17.73
N LYS A 88 30.08 -12.08 -18.08
CA LYS A 88 29.74 -13.38 -17.46
C LYS A 88 29.86 -13.38 -15.93
N ASN A 89 30.84 -12.65 -15.38
CA ASN A 89 31.09 -12.59 -13.94
C ASN A 89 30.85 -11.20 -13.35
N LEU A 90 30.44 -10.21 -14.14
CA LEU A 90 30.35 -8.82 -13.71
C LEU A 90 28.93 -8.29 -13.92
N ILE A 91 28.35 -7.76 -12.85
CA ILE A 91 27.06 -7.07 -12.88
C ILE A 91 27.25 -5.62 -12.46
N SER A 92 26.36 -4.74 -12.91
CA SER A 92 26.36 -3.33 -12.55
C SER A 92 24.95 -2.85 -12.29
N TRP A 93 24.81 -1.71 -11.62
CA TRP A 93 23.54 -0.98 -11.63
C TRP A 93 23.12 -0.72 -13.08
N LYS A 94 21.85 -0.97 -13.38
CA LYS A 94 21.25 -0.48 -14.62
C LYS A 94 21.22 1.04 -14.54
N LYS A 95 21.47 1.73 -15.66
CA LYS A 95 21.43 3.21 -15.73
C LYS A 95 20.15 3.75 -15.04
N GLY A 96 20.34 4.56 -13.99
CA GLY A 96 19.25 5.06 -13.12
C GLY A 96 19.12 4.35 -11.76
N GLY A 97 20.00 3.40 -11.42
CA GLY A 97 20.05 2.74 -10.12
C GLY A 97 20.49 3.67 -8.96
N PRO A 98 20.15 3.32 -7.71
CA PRO A 98 20.32 4.19 -6.54
C PRO A 98 21.77 4.55 -6.16
N ALA A 99 22.77 3.93 -6.80
CA ALA A 99 24.19 4.11 -6.45
C ALA A 99 25.11 4.31 -7.66
N SER A 100 24.59 4.72 -8.82
CA SER A 100 25.42 5.27 -9.89
C SER A 100 26.02 6.62 -9.43
N LYS A 101 27.11 6.56 -8.68
CA LYS A 101 27.97 7.69 -8.31
C LYS A 101 29.10 7.83 -9.33
N ASP A 102 28.77 8.02 -10.61
CA ASP A 102 29.71 8.66 -11.53
C ASP A 102 28.98 9.48 -12.61
N HIS A 103 29.04 10.79 -12.42
CA HIS A 103 29.36 11.85 -13.39
C HIS A 103 29.11 11.60 -14.88
N GLY A 104 27.87 11.30 -15.23
CA GLY A 104 27.39 11.46 -16.59
C GLY A 104 25.92 11.78 -16.54
N ILE A 105 25.56 12.99 -16.97
CA ILE A 105 24.19 13.48 -17.12
C ILE A 105 23.40 12.50 -17.99
N HIS A 106 22.78 11.52 -17.37
CA HIS A 106 21.60 10.85 -17.87
C HIS A 106 20.66 10.79 -16.68
N GLN A 107 20.05 11.96 -16.44
CA GLN A 107 18.69 12.04 -15.94
C GLN A 107 17.97 10.81 -16.49
N VAL A 108 17.58 9.87 -15.63
CA VAL A 108 16.34 9.15 -15.90
C VAL A 108 15.38 10.25 -16.29
N ASP A 109 14.89 10.20 -17.52
CA ASP A 109 14.02 11.23 -18.08
C ASP A 109 12.67 11.14 -17.36
N ALA A 110 12.72 11.52 -16.10
CA ALA A 110 11.63 11.91 -15.26
C ALA A 110 11.17 13.32 -15.67
N GLY A 111 11.79 13.93 -16.69
CA GLY A 111 11.37 15.21 -17.26
C GLY A 111 9.89 15.20 -17.66
N PRO A 112 9.44 14.39 -18.62
CA PRO A 112 8.05 14.39 -19.07
C PRO A 112 7.06 13.99 -17.97
N MET A 113 7.43 12.99 -17.15
CA MET A 113 6.53 12.46 -16.13
C MET A 113 6.44 13.35 -14.90
N GLU A 114 7.55 13.90 -14.40
CA GLU A 114 7.52 14.86 -13.30
C GLU A 114 6.94 16.21 -13.73
N VAL A 115 7.18 16.64 -14.97
CA VAL A 115 6.51 17.82 -15.53
C VAL A 115 5.00 17.58 -15.64
N GLY A 116 4.59 16.39 -16.11
CA GLY A 116 3.18 16.00 -16.14
C GLY A 116 2.56 15.97 -14.74
N LEU A 117 3.26 15.41 -13.76
CA LEU A 117 2.79 15.36 -12.37
C LEU A 117 2.67 16.75 -11.77
N ARG A 118 3.64 17.64 -12.02
CA ARG A 118 3.57 19.04 -11.58
C ARG A 118 2.40 19.77 -12.23
N SER A 119 2.20 19.61 -13.53
CA SER A 119 1.07 20.22 -14.25
C SER A 119 -0.27 19.76 -13.68
N LEU A 120 -0.41 18.46 -13.38
CA LEU A 120 -1.65 17.92 -12.80
C LEU A 120 -1.89 18.44 -11.38
N LEU A 121 -0.84 18.54 -10.56
CA LEU A 121 -0.94 19.12 -9.21
C LEU A 121 -1.32 20.61 -9.26
N GLU A 122 -0.77 21.36 -10.20
CA GLU A 122 -1.15 22.76 -10.41
C GLU A 122 -2.60 22.90 -10.85
N GLU A 123 -3.09 22.00 -11.71
CA GLU A 123 -4.48 21.97 -12.14
C GLU A 123 -5.43 21.61 -10.99
N GLU A 124 -5.07 20.63 -10.15
CA GLU A 124 -5.83 20.27 -8.95
C GLU A 124 -5.97 21.47 -8.00
N VAL A 125 -4.85 22.13 -7.68
CA VAL A 125 -4.84 23.33 -6.83
C VAL A 125 -5.69 24.45 -7.42
N LYS A 126 -5.64 24.63 -8.75
CA LYS A 126 -6.45 25.64 -9.45
C LYS A 126 -7.94 25.33 -9.32
N ILE A 127 -8.35 24.08 -9.59
CA ILE A 127 -9.75 23.66 -9.49
C ILE A 127 -10.26 23.83 -8.06
N ASP A 128 -9.48 23.42 -7.06
CA ASP A 128 -9.87 23.59 -5.65
C ASP A 128 -10.03 25.06 -5.27
N SER A 129 -9.17 25.94 -5.78
CA SER A 129 -9.27 27.37 -5.55
C SER A 129 -10.53 27.99 -6.19
N GLU A 130 -10.89 27.55 -7.41
CA GLU A 130 -12.08 28.00 -8.13
C GLU A 130 -13.35 27.49 -7.46
N MET A 131 -13.37 26.23 -7.03
CA MET A 131 -14.48 25.64 -6.28
C MET A 131 -14.73 26.40 -4.97
N ALA A 132 -13.67 26.66 -4.19
CA ALA A 132 -13.79 27.43 -2.96
C ALA A 132 -14.30 28.87 -3.18
N LEU A 133 -13.88 29.51 -4.29
CA LEU A 133 -14.37 30.83 -4.66
C LEU A 133 -15.86 30.82 -5.00
N LEU A 134 -16.30 29.84 -5.80
CA LEU A 134 -17.70 29.69 -6.20
C LEU A 134 -18.59 29.35 -5.00
N GLU A 135 -18.17 28.44 -4.13
CA GLU A 135 -18.88 28.12 -2.90
C GLU A 135 -19.02 29.35 -2.00
N LYS A 136 -17.95 30.12 -1.83
CA LYS A 136 -18.00 31.38 -1.08
C LYS A 136 -18.98 32.37 -1.72
N SER A 137 -18.90 32.55 -3.04
CA SER A 137 -19.80 33.47 -3.75
C SER A 137 -21.27 33.04 -3.62
N LEU A 138 -21.57 31.75 -3.74
CA LEU A 138 -22.93 31.23 -3.53
C LEU A 138 -23.37 31.46 -2.09
N LYS A 139 -22.49 31.22 -1.11
CA LYS A 139 -22.80 31.45 0.30
C LYS A 139 -23.10 32.92 0.59
N ASP A 140 -22.30 33.83 0.03
CA ASP A 140 -22.49 35.27 0.19
C ASP A 140 -23.84 35.73 -0.41
N ILE A 141 -24.21 35.20 -1.58
CA ILE A 141 -25.50 35.49 -2.22
C ILE A 141 -26.68 34.87 -1.46
N THR A 142 -26.55 33.64 -0.96
CA THR A 142 -27.65 32.91 -0.30
C THR A 142 -27.84 33.25 1.18
N SER A 143 -26.76 33.63 1.88
CA SER A 143 -26.79 33.93 3.33
C SER A 143 -27.00 35.41 3.66
N GLY A 144 -26.98 36.29 2.66
CA GLY A 144 -27.25 37.71 2.87
C GLY A 144 -28.70 37.94 3.31
N GLU A 145 -28.91 38.64 4.44
CA GLU A 145 -30.25 38.96 4.96
C GLU A 145 -31.14 39.68 3.93
N ALA A 146 -30.53 40.52 3.08
CA ALA A 146 -31.23 41.19 1.99
C ALA A 146 -31.75 40.21 0.92
N ASN A 147 -31.01 39.14 0.64
CA ASN A 147 -31.35 38.16 -0.40
C ASN A 147 -32.32 37.10 0.11
N SER A 148 -32.38 36.87 1.43
CA SER A 148 -33.37 35.99 2.03
C SER A 148 -34.81 36.43 1.74
N ALA A 149 -35.06 37.73 1.57
CA ALA A 149 -36.38 38.26 1.21
C ALA A 149 -36.78 37.95 -0.25
N TYR A 150 -35.82 37.70 -1.12
CA TYR A 150 -36.03 37.43 -2.56
C TYR A 150 -35.84 35.96 -2.93
N SER A 151 -35.51 35.09 -1.97
CA SER A 151 -35.33 33.65 -2.19
C SER A 151 -36.67 32.89 -2.14
N PHE A 152 -37.58 33.23 -3.04
CA PHE A 152 -38.84 32.52 -3.24
C PHE A 152 -39.14 32.33 -4.72
N ILE A 153 -40.02 31.38 -5.01
CA ILE A 153 -40.59 31.14 -6.34
C ILE A 153 -42.10 31.35 -6.24
N THR A 154 -42.70 31.87 -7.30
CA THR A 154 -44.14 32.06 -7.38
C THR A 154 -44.82 30.84 -7.98
N PHE A 155 -46.15 30.75 -7.82
CA PHE A 155 -46.93 29.72 -8.48
C PHE A 155 -46.92 29.89 -10.01
N GLU A 156 -46.89 31.13 -10.49
CA GLU A 156 -46.83 31.45 -11.91
C GLU A 156 -45.55 30.88 -12.54
N ASP A 157 -44.39 31.09 -11.90
CA ASP A 157 -43.08 30.54 -12.34
C ASP A 157 -43.13 29.01 -12.50
N LEU A 158 -43.84 28.31 -11.60
CA LEU A 158 -43.98 26.84 -11.66
C LEU A 158 -44.91 26.38 -12.79
N THR A 159 -45.92 27.18 -13.12
CA THR A 159 -46.88 26.86 -14.19
C THR A 159 -46.40 27.22 -15.59
N GLU A 160 -45.42 28.12 -15.70
CA GLU A 160 -44.76 28.44 -16.97
C GLU A 160 -43.88 27.31 -17.50
N ILE A 161 -43.43 26.40 -16.62
CA ILE A 161 -42.61 25.24 -16.99
C ILE A 161 -43.47 24.23 -17.78
N PRO A 162 -43.22 24.02 -19.09
CA PRO A 162 -44.08 23.19 -19.95
C PRO A 162 -44.26 21.76 -19.44
N GLU A 163 -43.23 21.18 -18.82
CA GLU A 163 -43.23 19.81 -18.30
C GLU A 163 -44.12 19.62 -17.07
N LEU A 164 -44.44 20.71 -16.35
CA LEU A 164 -45.24 20.69 -15.13
C LEU A 164 -46.72 20.99 -15.38
N GLN A 165 -47.07 21.44 -16.58
CA GLN A 165 -48.44 21.78 -16.93
C GLN A 165 -49.35 20.54 -16.91
N GLY A 166 -50.56 20.70 -16.35
CA GLY A 166 -51.55 19.63 -16.25
C GLY A 166 -51.25 18.56 -15.19
N HIS A 167 -50.17 18.70 -14.42
CA HIS A 167 -49.81 17.77 -13.35
C HIS A 167 -50.15 18.34 -11.96
N ALA A 168 -50.35 17.45 -10.99
CA ALA A 168 -50.50 17.85 -9.59
C ALA A 168 -49.14 18.21 -9.00
N LEU A 169 -48.98 19.45 -8.53
CA LEU A 169 -47.74 19.96 -7.95
C LEU A 169 -47.78 19.92 -6.43
N ILE A 170 -46.74 19.33 -5.82
CA ILE A 170 -46.57 19.28 -4.37
C ILE A 170 -45.16 19.79 -4.05
N THR A 171 -45.08 20.92 -3.35
CA THR A 171 -43.80 21.50 -2.90
C THR A 171 -43.46 21.00 -1.51
N VAL A 172 -42.28 20.42 -1.34
CA VAL A 172 -41.78 19.93 -0.05
C VAL A 172 -40.60 20.77 0.41
N LYS A 173 -40.71 21.36 1.60
CA LYS A 173 -39.59 22.02 2.29
C LYS A 173 -39.21 21.19 3.50
N ALA A 174 -37.97 20.68 3.51
CA ALA A 174 -37.46 19.86 4.59
C ALA A 174 -36.06 20.33 5.05
N PRO A 175 -35.69 20.15 6.32
CA PRO A 175 -34.36 20.48 6.83
C PRO A 175 -33.25 19.66 6.16
N VAL A 176 -32.01 20.15 6.26
CA VAL A 176 -30.82 19.42 5.80
C VAL A 176 -30.69 18.08 6.51
N GLY A 177 -30.35 17.03 5.76
CA GLY A 177 -30.30 15.65 6.27
C GLY A 177 -31.63 14.88 6.21
N THR A 178 -32.70 15.46 5.63
CA THR A 178 -33.94 14.71 5.36
C THR A 178 -33.72 13.71 4.23
N GLU A 179 -34.05 12.44 4.47
CA GLU A 179 -33.97 11.37 3.46
C GLU A 179 -35.33 11.21 2.76
N LEU A 180 -35.35 11.32 1.43
CA LEU A 180 -36.53 11.03 0.61
C LEU A 180 -36.45 9.58 0.11
N LYS A 181 -37.32 8.71 0.63
CA LYS A 181 -37.43 7.31 0.20
C LYS A 181 -38.55 7.16 -0.81
N ILE A 182 -38.21 6.67 -2.00
CA ILE A 182 -39.18 6.26 -3.02
C ILE A 182 -39.22 4.72 -2.98
N PRO A 183 -40.32 4.09 -2.52
CA PRO A 183 -40.42 2.64 -2.56
C PRO A 183 -40.42 2.16 -4.01
N GLU A 184 -39.68 1.08 -4.29
CA GLU A 184 -39.80 0.39 -5.59
C GLU A 184 -41.23 -0.14 -5.73
N THR A 185 -41.88 0.21 -6.84
CA THR A 185 -43.21 -0.30 -7.15
C THR A 185 -43.09 -1.74 -7.66
N ASP A 186 -43.45 -2.71 -6.83
CA ASP A 186 -43.71 -4.09 -7.24
C ASP A 186 -45.00 -4.17 -8.06
N ASP A 187 -45.00 -3.64 -9.30
CA ASP A 187 -46.10 -3.88 -10.24
C ASP A 187 -45.63 -3.80 -11.69
N CYS A 188 -44.97 -4.86 -12.15
CA CYS A 188 -45.10 -5.29 -13.52
C CYS A 188 -45.44 -6.78 -13.53
N PRO A 189 -46.73 -7.17 -13.68
CA PRO A 189 -47.04 -8.56 -13.95
C PRO A 189 -46.39 -8.91 -15.29
N LYS A 190 -45.33 -9.73 -15.23
CA LYS A 190 -44.72 -10.36 -16.40
C LYS A 190 -45.85 -10.98 -17.21
N THR A 191 -46.14 -10.41 -18.38
CA THR A 191 -47.05 -11.01 -19.33
C THR A 191 -46.46 -12.35 -19.72
N GLY A 192 -47.01 -13.40 -19.11
CA GLY A 192 -46.67 -14.78 -19.44
C GLY A 192 -47.02 -15.01 -20.89
N GLY A 193 -45.99 -15.14 -21.73
CA GLY A 193 -46.14 -15.61 -23.09
C GLY A 193 -46.77 -17.00 -23.08
N ARG A 194 -48.05 -17.06 -23.44
CA ARG A 194 -48.68 -18.25 -24.01
C ARG A 194 -49.24 -17.88 -25.37
N ARG A 195 -48.50 -18.28 -26.41
CA ARG A 195 -49.01 -19.04 -27.56
C ARG A 195 -47.84 -19.49 -28.41
#